data_AF-A0A2N0AIF0-F1
#
_entry.id   AF-A0A2N0AIF0-F1
#
_cell.length_a   1.000
_cell.length_b   1.000
_cell.length_c   1.000
_cell.angle_alpha   90.00
_cell.angle_beta   90.00
_cell.angle_gamma   90.00
#
_symmetry.space_group_name_H-M   'P 1'
#
loop_
_entity.id
_entity.type
_entity.pdbx_description
1 polymer ?
#
loop_
_entity_poly.entity_id
_entity_poly.type
_entity_poly.pdbx_seq_one_letter_code
_entity_poly.pdbx_strand_id
1 'polypeptide(L)'
;MLRIEFLKRISVTALLVTAIRTPMVAKTKGNLKRGPKKLPEIPVYPMSATDEILFTLANKVYRDGMEFDTFLKMVSFELQTLYPVDLTKENFTYKDLYFVSIRSEVVFQLVVKLVEVWQNLCIQFGLEDYQKNELEQDSLKIKNWILSLGDEFKVGETPYFFLNTKEDLNWIPSKNIFAVPWLGSHKEEVIQFFPLPLEFQNVSNDSKLYNSTLEYKRNTIYEILSVLSLLLYRLQTNLALWHQYTVRFYYLNFVDQYLSKIQTQNEPKEKNKFTKNLFLIRSVSVESAIRTIKERAFHMQSGVYHAIDRQNQQMVVSSLIQTIGQVSVATGGDKDLCKRLRLVNRYGGNLTLSTAATATGSLPFLEDALEVLQKERKLYFP
;
A
#
# COMPACT_ATOMS: atom_id res chain seq x y z
N MET A 1 30.16 -19.93 10.78
CA MET A 1 29.24 -19.24 9.84
C MET A 1 29.49 -17.76 10.02
N LEU A 2 29.90 -17.01 9.00
CA LEU A 2 30.26 -15.60 9.20
C LEU A 2 29.00 -14.84 9.63
N ARG A 3 29.08 -14.00 10.68
CA ARG A 3 27.94 -13.27 11.30
C ARG A 3 27.03 -12.58 10.28
N ILE A 4 27.65 -12.04 9.24
CA ILE A 4 26.99 -11.42 8.10
C ILE A 4 26.17 -12.42 7.27
N GLU A 5 26.62 -13.65 7.07
CA GLU A 5 25.87 -14.71 6.38
C GLU A 5 24.66 -15.17 7.19
N PHE A 6 24.74 -15.16 8.51
CA PHE A 6 23.62 -15.53 9.39
C PHE A 6 22.53 -14.44 9.40
N LEU A 7 22.90 -13.17 9.50
CA LEU A 7 22.00 -12.02 9.33
C LEU A 7 21.36 -11.98 7.95
N LYS A 8 22.17 -12.19 6.89
CA LYS A 8 21.67 -12.29 5.52
C LYS A 8 20.69 -13.45 5.41
N ARG A 9 21.03 -14.63 5.94
CA ARG A 9 20.13 -15.80 5.92
C ARG A 9 18.91 -15.58 6.78
N ILE A 10 18.94 -14.99 7.97
CA ILE A 10 17.73 -14.74 8.76
C ILE A 10 16.88 -13.63 8.16
N SER A 11 17.46 -12.55 7.67
CA SER A 11 16.70 -11.44 7.07
C SER A 11 16.06 -11.86 5.76
N VAL A 12 16.79 -12.59 4.92
CA VAL A 12 16.31 -13.09 3.64
C VAL A 12 15.44 -14.32 3.83
N THR A 13 15.75 -15.23 4.75
CA THR A 13 14.84 -16.35 5.10
C THR A 13 13.62 -15.83 5.85
N ALA A 14 13.66 -14.73 6.60
CA ALA A 14 12.48 -14.11 7.19
C ALA A 14 11.66 -13.39 6.11
N LEU A 15 12.28 -12.63 5.19
CA LEU A 15 11.62 -12.06 4.01
C LEU A 15 10.99 -13.16 3.13
N LEU A 16 11.72 -14.25 2.88
CA LEU A 16 11.26 -15.40 2.09
C LEU A 16 10.22 -16.23 2.85
N VAL A 17 10.41 -16.56 4.13
CA VAL A 17 9.46 -17.35 4.94
C VAL A 17 8.19 -16.57 5.28
N THR A 18 8.28 -15.26 5.54
CA THR A 18 7.07 -14.42 5.68
C THR A 18 6.33 -14.32 4.36
N ALA A 19 7.03 -14.25 3.22
CA ALA A 19 6.40 -14.27 1.92
C ALA A 19 5.88 -15.66 1.48
N ILE A 20 6.50 -16.76 1.92
CA ILE A 20 6.05 -18.16 1.73
C ILE A 20 4.84 -18.49 2.62
N ARG A 21 4.70 -17.85 3.78
CA ARG A 21 3.55 -18.06 4.69
C ARG A 21 2.26 -17.40 4.23
N THR A 22 2.29 -16.56 3.19
CA THR A 22 1.07 -16.18 2.47
C THR A 22 0.61 -17.40 1.69
N PRO A 23 -0.55 -18.01 2.01
CA PRO A 23 -1.06 -19.09 1.19
C PRO A 23 -1.22 -18.55 -0.23
N MET A 24 -0.46 -19.09 -1.19
CA MET A 24 -0.73 -18.88 -2.60
C MET A 24 -2.16 -19.32 -2.84
N VAL A 25 -3.09 -18.37 -2.88
CA VAL A 25 -4.35 -18.60 -3.57
C VAL A 25 -3.94 -18.83 -5.00
N ALA A 26 -3.98 -20.09 -5.42
CA ALA A 26 -3.68 -20.49 -6.78
C ALA A 26 -4.51 -19.58 -7.68
N LYS A 27 -3.85 -18.68 -8.41
CA LYS A 27 -4.46 -17.92 -9.49
C LYS A 27 -5.05 -18.97 -10.42
N THR A 28 -6.37 -19.11 -10.41
CA THR A 28 -7.10 -19.81 -11.46
C THR A 28 -6.78 -19.05 -12.74
N LYS A 29 -5.72 -19.48 -13.44
CA LYS A 29 -5.47 -19.12 -14.83
C LYS A 29 -6.59 -19.74 -15.66
N GLY A 30 -7.75 -19.09 -15.63
CA GLY A 30 -8.83 -19.36 -16.56
C GLY A 30 -8.41 -18.82 -17.92
N ASN A 31 -7.74 -19.64 -18.73
CA ASN A 31 -7.62 -19.44 -20.17
C ASN A 31 -9.02 -19.55 -20.80
N LEU A 32 -9.82 -18.50 -20.68
CA LEU A 32 -11.12 -18.40 -21.34
C LEU A 32 -10.93 -17.77 -22.71
N LYS A 33 -10.91 -18.64 -23.71
CA LYS A 33 -11.00 -18.33 -25.15
C LYS A 33 -11.91 -17.11 -25.40
N ARG A 34 -11.42 -16.19 -26.25
CA ARG A 34 -12.11 -14.96 -26.69
C ARG A 34 -13.38 -15.32 -27.47
N GLY A 35 -14.54 -15.15 -26.83
CA GLY A 35 -15.84 -14.93 -27.49
C GLY A 35 -16.07 -13.44 -27.79
N PRO A 36 -17.12 -13.08 -28.54
CA PRO A 36 -17.26 -11.77 -29.18
C PRO A 36 -17.48 -10.64 -28.17
N LYS A 37 -16.88 -9.46 -28.47
CA LYS A 37 -16.91 -8.19 -27.72
C LYS A 37 -17.26 -8.32 -26.22
N LYS A 38 -16.34 -8.93 -25.45
CA LYS A 38 -16.44 -8.94 -23.99
C LYS A 38 -16.37 -7.51 -23.47
N LEU A 39 -17.35 -7.13 -22.64
CA LEU A 39 -17.25 -5.99 -21.72
C LEU A 39 -15.85 -6.01 -21.05
N PRO A 40 -15.25 -4.84 -20.79
CA PRO A 40 -13.96 -4.78 -20.11
C PRO A 40 -14.01 -5.60 -18.81
N GLU A 41 -12.95 -6.38 -18.58
CA GLU A 41 -12.77 -7.10 -17.33
C GLU A 41 -12.76 -6.09 -16.19
N ILE A 42 -13.60 -6.34 -15.19
CA ILE A 42 -13.78 -5.45 -14.05
C ILE A 42 -12.54 -5.61 -13.15
N PRO A 43 -11.66 -4.59 -13.02
CA PRO A 43 -10.45 -4.76 -12.25
C PRO A 43 -10.78 -4.86 -10.76
N VAL A 44 -9.99 -5.64 -10.05
CA VAL A 44 -10.05 -5.76 -8.59
C VAL A 44 -8.62 -5.67 -8.09
N TYR A 45 -8.37 -4.77 -7.14
CA TYR A 45 -7.06 -4.65 -6.52
C TYR A 45 -6.93 -5.70 -5.41
N PRO A 46 -5.98 -6.65 -5.51
CA PRO A 46 -5.89 -7.74 -4.54
C PRO A 46 -5.42 -7.24 -3.17
N MET A 47 -5.92 -7.84 -2.08
CA MET A 47 -5.56 -7.44 -0.71
C MET A 47 -4.06 -7.63 -0.42
N SER A 48 -3.43 -8.65 -1.01
CA SER A 48 -2.02 -9.02 -0.83
C SER A 48 -1.09 -8.55 -1.96
N ALA A 49 -1.52 -7.55 -2.76
CA ALA A 49 -0.77 -7.12 -3.95
C ALA A 49 0.70 -6.80 -3.65
N THR A 50 0.95 -6.04 -2.59
CA THR A 50 2.29 -5.56 -2.19
C THR A 50 3.17 -6.70 -1.70
N ASP A 51 2.61 -7.65 -0.96
CA ASP A 51 3.33 -8.86 -0.53
C ASP A 51 3.70 -9.75 -1.72
N GLU A 52 2.80 -9.93 -2.69
CA GLU A 52 3.08 -10.66 -3.93
C GLU A 52 4.19 -9.99 -4.76
N ILE A 53 4.18 -8.66 -4.85
CA ILE A 53 5.22 -7.89 -5.54
C ILE A 53 6.56 -8.08 -4.83
N LEU A 54 6.60 -7.90 -3.51
CA LEU A 54 7.82 -8.05 -2.72
C LEU A 54 8.37 -9.47 -2.82
N PHE A 55 7.51 -10.49 -2.76
CA PHE A 55 7.89 -11.89 -2.97
C PHE A 55 8.50 -12.12 -4.36
N THR A 56 7.85 -11.59 -5.40
CA THR A 56 8.31 -11.74 -6.78
C THR A 56 9.66 -11.07 -6.99
N LEU A 57 9.83 -9.86 -6.45
CA LEU A 57 11.09 -9.12 -6.46
C LEU A 57 12.20 -9.87 -5.71
N ALA A 58 11.91 -10.30 -4.48
CA ALA A 58 12.88 -11.01 -3.66
C ALA A 58 13.35 -12.30 -4.32
N ASN A 59 12.45 -13.10 -4.88
CA ASN A 59 12.80 -14.34 -5.59
C ASN A 59 13.59 -14.09 -6.88
N LYS A 60 13.28 -13.02 -7.60
CA LYS A 60 13.99 -12.67 -8.84
C LYS A 60 15.43 -12.24 -8.55
N VAL A 61 15.61 -11.47 -7.48
CA VAL A 61 16.88 -10.85 -7.14
C VAL A 61 17.79 -11.79 -6.35
N TYR A 62 17.22 -12.56 -5.41
CA TYR A 62 18.00 -13.31 -4.44
C TYR A 62 18.90 -14.37 -5.09
N ARG A 63 20.13 -14.46 -4.58
CA ARG A 63 21.09 -15.53 -4.88
C ARG A 63 21.80 -15.91 -3.60
N ASP A 64 22.12 -17.19 -3.45
CA ASP A 64 22.88 -17.66 -2.29
C ASP A 64 24.24 -16.93 -2.21
N GLY A 65 24.59 -16.49 -1.00
CA GLY A 65 25.81 -15.70 -0.74
C GLY A 65 25.71 -14.21 -1.08
N MET A 66 24.57 -13.73 -1.60
CA MET A 66 24.38 -12.31 -1.95
C MET A 66 24.48 -11.40 -0.72
N GLU A 67 25.14 -10.26 -0.89
CA GLU A 67 25.18 -9.24 0.16
C GLU A 67 23.86 -8.51 0.33
N PHE A 68 23.45 -8.19 1.56
CA PHE A 68 22.17 -7.51 1.79
C PHE A 68 22.11 -6.13 1.12
N ASP A 69 23.20 -5.36 1.15
CA ASP A 69 23.32 -4.09 0.43
C ASP A 69 23.17 -4.26 -1.09
N THR A 70 23.70 -5.36 -1.63
CA THR A 70 23.56 -5.72 -3.06
C THR A 70 22.12 -6.12 -3.36
N PHE A 71 21.50 -6.91 -2.47
CA PHE A 71 20.09 -7.29 -2.56
C PHE A 71 19.19 -6.05 -2.57
N LEU A 72 19.36 -5.13 -1.63
CA LEU A 72 18.55 -3.90 -1.55
C LEU A 72 18.70 -3.03 -2.80
N LYS A 73 19.92 -2.86 -3.32
CA LYS A 73 20.16 -2.12 -4.56
C LYS A 73 19.46 -2.78 -5.76
N MET A 74 19.55 -4.10 -5.87
CA MET A 74 18.89 -4.84 -6.95
C MET A 74 17.36 -4.81 -6.81
N VAL A 75 16.81 -4.95 -5.61
CA VAL A 75 15.37 -4.79 -5.35
C VAL A 75 14.92 -3.40 -5.73
N SER A 76 15.68 -2.37 -5.36
CA SER A 76 15.33 -0.98 -5.68
C SER A 76 15.35 -0.72 -7.18
N PHE A 77 16.39 -1.20 -7.88
CA PHE A 77 16.47 -1.14 -9.34
C PHE A 77 15.30 -1.87 -10.02
N GLU A 78 14.96 -3.08 -9.58
CA GLU A 78 13.85 -3.86 -10.12
C GLU A 78 12.50 -3.20 -9.83
N LEU A 79 12.30 -2.64 -8.64
CA LEU A 79 11.10 -1.89 -8.27
C LEU A 79 10.95 -0.63 -9.12
N GLN A 80 12.05 0.09 -9.36
CA GLN A 80 12.06 1.25 -10.25
C GLN A 80 11.72 0.86 -11.70
N THR A 81 12.24 -0.27 -12.17
CA THR A 81 11.98 -0.81 -13.49
C THR A 81 10.53 -1.28 -13.68
N LEU A 82 9.93 -1.89 -12.66
CA LEU A 82 8.53 -2.34 -12.71
C LEU A 82 7.54 -1.17 -12.72
N TYR A 83 7.83 -0.10 -11.97
CA TYR A 83 6.90 1.02 -11.78
C TYR A 83 7.50 2.37 -12.16
N PRO A 84 8.02 2.58 -13.38
CA PRO A 84 8.81 3.77 -13.75
C PRO A 84 8.07 5.09 -13.53
N VAL A 85 8.59 5.96 -12.66
CA VAL A 85 8.10 7.33 -12.44
C VAL A 85 9.26 8.31 -12.47
N ASP A 86 9.04 9.42 -13.14
CA ASP A 86 9.88 10.61 -13.12
C ASP A 86 9.15 11.69 -12.32
N LEU A 87 9.67 11.97 -11.12
CA LEU A 87 9.10 12.93 -10.18
C LEU A 87 9.39 14.40 -10.55
N THR A 88 10.19 14.66 -11.59
CA THR A 88 10.53 16.03 -12.02
C THR A 88 9.52 16.63 -13.01
N LYS A 89 8.55 15.83 -13.46
CA LYS A 89 7.52 16.27 -14.40
C LYS A 89 6.58 17.29 -13.78
N GLU A 90 6.11 18.25 -14.58
CA GLU A 90 5.09 19.22 -14.16
C GLU A 90 3.68 18.62 -14.11
N ASN A 91 3.37 17.72 -15.04
CA ASN A 91 2.06 17.08 -15.16
C ASN A 91 2.17 15.57 -14.98
N PHE A 92 1.37 15.04 -14.07
CA PHE A 92 1.32 13.62 -13.74
C PHE A 92 0.07 12.97 -14.31
N THR A 93 0.13 11.66 -14.56
CA THR A 93 -1.05 10.84 -14.86
C THR A 93 -1.46 10.04 -13.63
N TYR A 94 -2.69 9.50 -13.61
CA TYR A 94 -3.08 8.56 -12.55
C TYR A 94 -2.23 7.28 -12.56
N LYS A 95 -1.63 6.91 -13.69
CA LYS A 95 -0.63 5.85 -13.77
C LYS A 95 0.62 6.20 -12.97
N ASP A 96 1.12 7.44 -13.11
CA ASP A 96 2.30 7.90 -12.37
C ASP A 96 1.99 7.92 -10.86
N LEU A 97 0.83 8.45 -10.44
CA LEU A 97 0.43 8.45 -9.03
C LEU A 97 0.25 7.04 -8.44
N TYR A 98 -0.30 6.10 -9.23
CA TYR A 98 -0.36 4.70 -8.85
C TYR A 98 1.05 4.12 -8.66
N PHE A 99 1.97 4.39 -9.58
CA PHE A 99 3.34 3.92 -9.51
C PHE A 99 4.12 4.53 -8.35
N VAL A 100 3.92 5.82 -8.05
CA VAL A 100 4.47 6.44 -6.83
C VAL A 100 3.97 5.68 -5.60
N SER A 101 2.65 5.52 -5.48
CA SER A 101 2.04 4.95 -4.28
C SER A 101 2.44 3.50 -4.05
N ILE A 102 2.45 2.66 -5.10
CA ILE A 102 2.84 1.24 -4.95
C ILE A 102 4.32 1.10 -4.61
N ARG A 103 5.21 1.94 -5.17
CA ARG A 103 6.63 1.94 -4.79
C ARG A 103 6.79 2.25 -3.32
N SER A 104 6.14 3.31 -2.84
CA SER A 104 6.16 3.70 -1.44
C SER A 104 5.60 2.61 -0.53
N GLU A 105 4.48 1.99 -0.90
CA GLU A 105 3.87 0.89 -0.17
C GLU A 105 4.84 -0.31 -0.04
N VAL A 106 5.50 -0.70 -1.14
CA VAL A 106 6.51 -1.78 -1.13
C VAL A 106 7.71 -1.41 -0.25
N VAL A 107 8.19 -0.16 -0.30
CA VAL A 107 9.30 0.31 0.55
C VAL A 107 8.93 0.25 2.02
N PHE A 108 7.75 0.73 2.41
CA PHE A 108 7.29 0.64 3.80
C PHE A 108 7.11 -0.82 4.24
N GLN A 109 6.61 -1.70 3.37
CA GLN A 109 6.49 -3.14 3.67
C GLN A 109 7.87 -3.79 3.88
N LEU A 110 8.85 -3.46 3.04
CA LEU A 110 10.22 -3.92 3.20
C LEU A 110 10.85 -3.43 4.51
N VAL A 111 10.60 -2.16 4.88
CA VAL A 111 11.09 -1.59 6.15
C VAL A 111 10.41 -2.25 7.36
N VAL A 112 9.12 -2.58 7.30
CA VAL A 112 8.46 -3.38 8.34
C VAL A 112 9.21 -4.70 8.56
N LYS A 113 9.55 -5.41 7.47
CA LYS A 113 10.33 -6.67 7.56
C LYS A 113 11.73 -6.45 8.13
N LEU A 114 12.41 -5.37 7.76
CA LEU A 114 13.70 -5.00 8.34
C LEU A 114 13.61 -4.74 9.85
N VAL A 115 12.56 -4.08 10.32
CA VAL A 115 12.36 -3.81 11.75
C VAL A 115 11.97 -5.08 12.52
N GLU A 116 11.17 -5.99 11.94
CA GLU A 116 10.90 -7.31 12.52
C GLU A 116 12.20 -8.13 12.69
N VAL A 117 13.07 -8.10 11.69
CA VAL A 117 14.42 -8.70 11.78
C VAL A 117 15.22 -8.03 12.89
N TRP A 118 15.18 -6.70 12.98
CA TRP A 118 15.88 -5.96 14.02
C TRP A 118 15.42 -6.38 15.42
N GLN A 119 14.11 -6.51 15.66
CA GLN A 119 13.58 -7.01 16.93
C GLN A 119 14.11 -8.41 17.25
N ASN A 120 14.16 -9.31 16.27
CA ASN A 120 14.68 -10.66 16.46
C ASN A 120 16.17 -10.67 16.85
N LEU A 121 16.97 -9.77 16.28
CA LEU A 121 18.38 -9.60 16.66
C LEU A 121 18.53 -9.07 18.08
N CYS A 122 17.67 -8.13 18.49
CA CYS A 122 17.68 -7.62 19.86
C CYS A 122 17.40 -8.72 20.88
N ILE A 123 16.51 -9.68 20.57
CA ILE A 123 16.22 -10.82 21.45
C ILE A 123 17.44 -11.75 21.61
N GLN A 124 18.32 -11.82 20.60
CA GLN A 124 19.54 -12.63 20.64
C GLN A 124 20.65 -11.99 21.49
N PHE A 125 20.48 -10.74 21.94
CA PHE A 125 21.47 -10.04 22.75
C PHE A 125 21.77 -10.77 24.05
N GLY A 126 23.06 -11.11 24.23
CA GLY A 126 23.55 -11.78 25.43
C GLY A 126 23.58 -13.30 25.37
N LEU A 127 23.26 -13.92 24.22
CA LEU A 127 23.64 -15.30 23.89
C LEU A 127 25.16 -15.38 23.60
N GLU A 128 25.74 -16.58 23.69
CA GLU A 128 27.20 -16.79 23.78
C GLU A 128 28.04 -16.07 22.71
N ASP A 129 27.50 -15.82 21.51
CA ASP A 129 28.21 -15.21 20.39
C ASP A 129 27.71 -13.81 19.94
N TYR A 130 26.71 -13.22 20.63
CA TYR A 130 26.08 -11.94 20.23
C TYR A 130 26.11 -10.87 21.35
N GLN A 131 27.13 -10.00 21.26
CA GLN A 131 27.52 -8.99 22.24
C GLN A 131 27.12 -7.57 21.82
N LYS A 132 27.32 -6.61 22.72
CA LYS A 132 26.88 -5.21 22.55
C LYS A 132 27.41 -4.57 21.27
N ASN A 133 28.69 -4.75 20.98
CA ASN A 133 29.33 -4.19 19.80
C ASN A 133 28.70 -4.71 18.50
N GLU A 134 28.29 -5.99 18.45
CA GLU A 134 27.61 -6.56 17.29
C GLU A 134 26.21 -5.98 17.13
N LEU A 135 25.46 -5.91 18.24
CA LEU A 135 24.14 -5.27 18.23
C LEU A 135 24.20 -3.82 17.76
N GLU A 136 25.18 -3.04 18.19
CA GLU A 136 25.37 -1.65 17.78
C GLU A 136 25.73 -1.54 16.29
N GLN A 137 26.63 -2.38 15.79
CA GLN A 137 27.01 -2.41 14.38
C GLN A 137 25.85 -2.81 13.47
N ASP A 138 25.13 -3.86 13.82
CA ASP A 138 23.98 -4.34 13.03
C ASP A 138 22.83 -3.33 13.07
N SER A 139 22.57 -2.74 14.24
CA SER A 139 21.59 -1.66 14.41
C SER A 139 21.92 -0.45 13.54
N LEU A 140 23.19 -0.01 13.52
CA LEU A 140 23.64 1.08 12.67
C LEU A 140 23.47 0.75 11.20
N LYS A 141 23.79 -0.49 10.81
CA LYS A 141 23.67 -0.95 9.43
C LYS A 141 22.22 -0.98 8.96
N ILE A 142 21.32 -1.57 9.75
CA ILE A 142 19.88 -1.60 9.47
C ILE A 142 19.32 -0.19 9.36
N LYS A 143 19.67 0.69 10.30
CA LYS A 143 19.25 2.09 10.27
C LYS A 143 19.68 2.80 8.99
N ASN A 144 20.95 2.65 8.59
CA ASN A 144 21.47 3.26 7.36
C ASN A 144 20.79 2.72 6.10
N TRP A 145 20.46 1.42 6.07
CA TRP A 145 19.68 0.84 4.97
C TRP A 145 18.28 1.44 4.88
N ILE A 146 17.58 1.58 6.01
CA ILE A 146 16.24 2.18 6.05
C ILE A 146 16.30 3.63 5.56
N LEU A 147 17.28 4.42 6.03
CA LEU A 147 17.48 5.81 5.57
C LEU A 147 17.73 5.87 4.05
N SER A 148 18.61 5.02 3.54
CA SER A 148 18.93 4.98 2.11
C SER A 148 17.71 4.64 1.26
N LEU A 149 16.91 3.64 1.65
CA LEU A 149 15.67 3.28 0.96
C LEU A 149 14.64 4.41 1.02
N GLY A 150 14.54 5.09 2.16
CA GLY A 150 13.62 6.20 2.35
C GLY A 150 13.94 7.43 1.51
N ASP A 151 15.23 7.71 1.27
CA ASP A 151 15.66 8.81 0.42
C ASP A 151 15.56 8.46 -1.06
N GLU A 152 15.89 7.23 -1.45
CA GLU A 152 15.83 6.77 -2.86
C GLU A 152 14.41 6.81 -3.44
N PHE A 153 13.39 6.51 -2.62
CA PHE A 153 11.99 6.46 -3.06
C PHE A 153 11.15 7.63 -2.54
N LYS A 154 11.77 8.68 -2.00
CA LYS A 154 11.04 9.81 -1.43
C LYS A 154 10.11 10.46 -2.44
N VAL A 155 9.06 11.08 -1.93
CA VAL A 155 8.07 11.82 -2.74
C VAL A 155 8.20 13.29 -2.42
N GLY A 156 8.57 14.07 -3.43
CA GLY A 156 9.03 15.45 -3.27
C GLY A 156 10.42 15.50 -2.67
N GLU A 157 10.67 16.50 -1.82
CA GLU A 157 11.99 16.71 -1.21
C GLU A 157 12.12 16.03 0.17
N THR A 158 11.00 15.65 0.78
CA THR A 158 10.96 15.12 2.14
C THR A 158 11.25 13.61 2.19
N PRO A 159 12.28 13.16 2.93
CA PRO A 159 12.57 11.74 3.06
C PRO A 159 11.48 11.00 3.87
N TYR A 160 11.33 9.69 3.64
CA TYR A 160 10.42 8.87 4.45
C TYR A 160 10.92 8.63 5.87
N PHE A 161 12.24 8.55 6.05
CA PHE A 161 12.88 8.25 7.31
C PHE A 161 13.99 9.25 7.58
N PHE A 162 14.18 9.62 8.84
CA PHE A 162 15.18 10.60 9.23
C PHE A 162 15.75 10.32 10.63
N LEU A 163 16.84 11.00 10.96
CA LEU A 163 17.40 11.07 12.31
C LEU A 163 17.13 12.48 12.86
N ASN A 164 16.62 12.63 14.09
CA ASN A 164 16.60 13.93 14.76
C ASN A 164 18.03 14.31 15.17
N THR A 165 18.78 14.88 14.24
CA THR A 165 19.99 15.59 14.61
C THR A 165 19.65 16.75 15.55
N LYS A 166 20.63 17.25 16.33
CA LYS A 166 20.46 18.42 17.23
C LYS A 166 19.87 19.66 16.55
N GLU A 167 19.91 19.71 15.23
CA GLU A 167 19.08 20.60 14.40
C GLU A 167 17.69 19.98 14.28
N ASP A 168 16.79 20.31 15.22
CA ASP A 168 15.41 19.84 15.30
C ASP A 168 14.59 20.24 14.06
N LEU A 169 14.75 19.51 12.97
CA LEU A 169 13.77 19.50 11.89
C LEU A 169 12.60 18.66 12.38
N ASN A 170 11.62 19.32 13.02
CA ASN A 170 10.30 18.74 13.22
C ASN A 170 9.68 18.50 11.85
N TRP A 171 9.90 17.31 11.27
CA TRP A 171 9.28 16.95 10.01
C TRP A 171 7.77 16.82 10.22
N ILE A 172 7.05 17.90 9.88
CA ILE A 172 5.60 18.00 9.79
C ILE A 172 5.11 17.00 8.72
N PRO A 173 3.84 16.53 8.77
CA PRO A 173 3.27 15.74 7.69
C PRO A 173 3.60 16.34 6.31
N SER A 174 4.27 15.55 5.47
CA SER A 174 4.67 15.96 4.14
C SER A 174 3.44 15.94 3.24
N LYS A 175 3.16 17.06 2.57
CA LYS A 175 2.01 17.21 1.66
C LYS A 175 2.53 17.56 0.27
N ASN A 176 2.38 16.65 -0.68
CA ASN A 176 2.75 16.82 -2.08
C ASN A 176 1.49 16.97 -2.93
N ILE A 177 1.48 17.98 -3.80
CA ILE A 177 0.36 18.31 -4.69
C ILE A 177 0.78 17.98 -6.12
N PHE A 178 -0.05 17.21 -6.81
CA PHE A 178 0.19 16.76 -8.17
C PHE A 178 -0.92 17.24 -9.09
N ALA A 179 -0.56 17.94 -10.17
CA ALA A 179 -1.49 18.29 -11.23
C ALA A 179 -1.70 17.08 -12.15
N VAL A 180 -2.96 16.67 -12.33
CA VAL A 180 -3.35 15.51 -13.13
C VAL A 180 -4.47 15.89 -14.10
N PRO A 181 -4.33 15.62 -15.41
CA PRO A 181 -5.42 15.71 -16.36
C PRO A 181 -6.55 14.74 -15.99
N TRP A 182 -7.78 15.22 -15.97
CA TRP A 182 -8.95 14.41 -15.61
C TRP A 182 -10.17 14.79 -16.44
N LEU A 183 -10.54 13.92 -17.39
CA LEU A 183 -11.78 14.02 -18.19
C LEU A 183 -12.03 15.42 -18.79
N GLY A 184 -10.97 16.05 -19.32
CA GLY A 184 -11.04 17.38 -19.94
C GLY A 184 -10.87 18.56 -18.97
N SER A 185 -10.62 18.29 -17.69
CA SER A 185 -10.24 19.26 -16.65
C SER A 185 -8.83 18.98 -16.12
N HIS A 186 -8.26 19.92 -15.36
CA HIS A 186 -7.07 19.68 -14.55
C HIS A 186 -7.52 19.52 -13.10
N LYS A 187 -7.00 18.49 -12.43
CA LYS A 187 -7.31 18.19 -11.03
C LYS A 187 -6.01 18.17 -10.23
N GLU A 188 -6.05 18.74 -9.03
CA GLU A 188 -4.99 18.56 -8.05
C GLU A 188 -5.27 17.34 -7.19
N GLU A 189 -4.31 16.42 -7.15
CA GLU A 189 -4.29 15.29 -6.23
C GLU A 189 -3.25 15.53 -5.15
N VAL A 190 -3.62 15.22 -3.90
CA VAL A 190 -2.75 15.42 -2.74
C VAL A 190 -2.36 14.06 -2.18
N ILE A 191 -1.04 13.84 -2.06
CA ILE A 191 -0.47 12.74 -1.29
C ILE A 191 0.12 13.34 -0.01
N GLN A 192 -0.37 12.86 1.12
CA GLN A 192 0.13 13.24 2.44
C GLN A 192 0.70 12.01 3.14
N PHE A 193 1.93 12.12 3.65
CA PHE A 193 2.58 11.06 4.42
C PHE A 193 3.32 11.63 5.63
N PHE A 194 3.70 10.76 6.56
CA PHE A 194 4.30 11.15 7.83
C PHE A 194 5.74 10.60 7.89
N PRO A 195 6.76 11.45 7.68
CA PRO A 195 8.15 11.05 7.87
C PRO A 195 8.36 10.45 9.26
N LEU A 196 9.14 9.38 9.35
CA LEU A 196 9.33 8.64 10.59
C LEU A 196 10.77 8.79 11.13
N PRO A 197 10.94 9.23 12.40
CA PRO A 197 12.24 9.24 13.02
C PRO A 197 12.69 7.80 13.34
N LEU A 198 13.95 7.49 13.06
CA LEU A 198 14.56 6.17 13.33
C LEU A 198 15.41 6.15 14.62
N GLU A 199 15.31 7.16 15.45
CA GLU A 199 16.18 7.28 16.62
C GLU A 199 15.73 6.41 17.79
N PHE A 200 16.73 5.84 18.46
CA PHE A 200 16.59 5.41 19.83
C PHE A 200 16.84 6.62 20.71
N GLN A 201 15.85 7.04 21.48
CA GLN A 201 16.16 7.81 22.67
C GLN A 201 17.14 6.99 23.48
N ASN A 202 18.30 7.58 23.80
CA ASN A 202 19.45 6.90 24.42
C ASN A 202 18.99 5.83 25.43
N VAL A 203 19.08 4.56 25.02
CA VAL A 203 18.99 3.42 25.94
C VAL A 203 20.02 3.70 27.03
N SER A 204 19.62 3.61 28.30
CA SER A 204 20.48 4.04 29.40
C SER A 204 21.83 3.31 29.30
N ASN A 205 22.88 4.05 28.94
CA ASN A 205 24.19 3.48 28.62
C ASN A 205 24.98 3.11 29.88
N ASP A 206 24.46 3.44 31.07
CA ASP A 206 25.14 3.19 32.32
C ASP A 206 24.82 1.78 32.85
N SER A 207 25.66 0.82 32.46
CA SER A 207 25.67 -0.53 33.06
C SER A 207 25.88 -0.50 34.59
N LYS A 208 26.38 0.63 35.14
CA LYS A 208 26.59 0.87 36.57
C LYS A 208 25.28 1.09 37.35
N LEU A 209 24.16 1.36 36.68
CA LEU A 209 22.85 1.57 37.30
C LEU A 209 22.11 0.25 37.60
N TYR A 210 22.66 -0.90 37.19
CA TYR A 210 21.99 -2.20 37.32
C TYR A 210 22.74 -3.13 38.26
N ASN A 211 22.01 -3.96 39.02
CA ASN A 211 22.59 -4.81 40.06
C ASN A 211 23.28 -6.06 39.48
N SER A 212 23.05 -6.39 38.21
CA SER A 212 23.70 -7.50 37.53
C SER A 212 23.79 -7.31 36.01
N THR A 213 24.72 -8.04 35.38
CA THR A 213 24.84 -8.11 33.91
C THR A 213 23.57 -8.64 33.25
N LEU A 214 22.87 -9.56 33.90
CA LEU A 214 21.60 -10.11 33.40
C LEU A 214 20.49 -9.05 33.40
N GLU A 215 20.40 -8.27 34.48
CA GLU A 215 19.45 -7.17 34.62
C GLU A 215 19.71 -6.06 33.60
N TYR A 216 20.98 -5.68 33.42
CA TYR A 216 21.40 -4.74 32.37
C TYR A 216 20.97 -5.20 30.97
N LYS A 217 21.27 -6.46 30.63
CA LYS A 217 20.91 -7.05 29.32
C LYS A 217 19.40 -7.04 29.12
N ARG A 218 18.64 -7.50 30.11
CA ARG A 218 17.18 -7.57 30.04
C ARG A 218 16.54 -6.19 29.86
N ASN A 219 16.98 -5.18 30.60
CA ASN A 219 16.43 -3.82 30.50
C ASN A 219 16.80 -3.16 29.17
N THR A 220 18.04 -3.35 28.70
CA THR A 220 18.47 -2.92 27.35
C THR A 220 17.57 -3.50 26.27
N ILE A 221 17.27 -4.81 26.33
CA ILE A 221 16.38 -5.47 25.36
C ILE A 221 14.98 -4.88 25.42
N TYR A 222 14.41 -4.69 26.61
CA TYR A 222 13.07 -4.12 26.74
C TYR A 222 12.97 -2.70 26.19
N GLU A 223 13.95 -1.85 26.47
CA GLU A 223 13.99 -0.47 25.95
C GLU A 223 14.04 -0.47 24.41
N ILE A 224 14.94 -1.26 23.82
CA ILE A 224 15.05 -1.36 22.36
C ILE A 224 13.77 -1.93 21.74
N LEU A 225 13.22 -3.02 22.29
CA LEU A 225 11.99 -3.63 21.78
C LEU A 225 10.79 -2.68 21.90
N SER A 226 10.71 -1.87 22.94
CA SER A 226 9.67 -0.84 23.09
C SER A 226 9.74 0.19 21.96
N VAL A 227 10.93 0.71 21.66
CA VAL A 227 11.16 1.65 20.56
C VAL A 227 10.83 1.02 19.21
N LEU A 228 11.32 -0.20 18.94
CA LEU A 228 11.05 -0.90 17.69
C LEU A 228 9.56 -1.23 17.53
N SER A 229 8.85 -1.55 18.62
CA SER A 229 7.41 -1.80 18.58
C SER A 229 6.62 -0.54 18.24
N LEU A 230 7.01 0.61 18.81
CA LEU A 230 6.42 1.91 18.45
C LEU A 230 6.70 2.27 16.98
N LEU A 231 7.92 2.01 16.50
CA LEU A 231 8.27 2.21 15.09
C LEU A 231 7.43 1.33 14.17
N LEU A 232 7.25 0.04 14.48
CA LEU A 232 6.38 -0.87 13.73
C LEU A 232 4.94 -0.37 13.66
N TYR A 233 4.38 0.08 14.79
CA TYR A 233 3.03 0.64 14.82
C TYR A 233 2.89 1.87 13.88
N ARG A 234 3.88 2.77 13.89
CA ARG A 234 3.92 3.96 13.01
C ARG A 234 4.12 3.59 11.54
N LEU A 235 4.96 2.58 11.27
CA LEU A 235 5.18 2.03 9.93
C LEU A 235 3.89 1.43 9.36
N GLN A 236 3.16 0.63 10.15
CA GLN A 236 1.89 0.05 9.75
C GLN A 236 0.83 1.12 9.44
N THR A 237 0.84 2.22 10.18
CA THR A 237 -0.05 3.37 9.91
C THR A 237 0.29 4.06 8.59
N ASN A 238 1.58 4.28 8.29
CA ASN A 238 1.99 4.84 6.98
C ASN A 238 1.73 3.86 5.84
N LEU A 239 1.96 2.56 6.06
CA LEU A 239 1.65 1.52 5.08
C LEU A 239 0.16 1.52 4.72
N ALA A 240 -0.72 1.70 5.70
CA ALA A 240 -2.16 1.84 5.48
C ALA A 240 -2.53 3.04 4.60
N LEU A 241 -1.88 4.18 4.86
CA LEU A 241 -2.06 5.40 4.07
C LEU A 241 -1.60 5.19 2.62
N TRP A 242 -0.40 4.61 2.43
CA TRP A 242 0.11 4.28 1.10
C TRP A 242 -0.80 3.30 0.37
N HIS A 243 -1.25 2.24 1.04
CA HIS A 243 -2.21 1.29 0.49
C HIS A 243 -3.51 1.96 0.03
N GLN A 244 -4.03 2.93 0.80
CA GLN A 244 -5.20 3.70 0.40
C GLN A 244 -4.96 4.47 -0.90
N TYR A 245 -3.80 5.12 -1.05
CA TYR A 245 -3.43 5.84 -2.28
C TYR A 245 -3.25 4.88 -3.46
N THR A 246 -2.53 3.77 -3.25
CA THR A 246 -2.31 2.76 -4.27
C THR A 246 -3.62 2.23 -4.83
N VAL A 247 -4.55 1.84 -3.95
CA VAL A 247 -5.86 1.33 -4.36
C VAL A 247 -6.63 2.42 -5.11
N ARG A 248 -6.70 3.64 -4.57
CA ARG A 248 -7.40 4.77 -5.20
C ARG A 248 -6.90 5.05 -6.60
N PHE A 249 -5.60 5.23 -6.75
CA PHE A 249 -4.99 5.59 -8.03
C PHE A 249 -4.97 4.42 -9.00
N TYR A 250 -4.99 3.17 -8.53
CA TYR A 250 -5.22 2.00 -9.39
C TYR A 250 -6.58 2.10 -10.13
N TYR A 251 -7.66 2.40 -9.42
CA TYR A 251 -8.98 2.56 -10.06
C TYR A 251 -9.07 3.80 -10.95
N LEU A 252 -8.49 4.92 -10.52
CA LEU A 252 -8.49 6.14 -11.33
C LEU A 252 -7.63 5.99 -12.60
N ASN A 253 -6.51 5.28 -12.52
CA ASN A 253 -5.69 4.90 -13.68
C ASN A 253 -6.47 3.97 -14.63
N PHE A 254 -7.23 3.01 -14.10
CA PHE A 254 -8.10 2.17 -14.93
C PHE A 254 -9.13 3.02 -15.69
N VAL A 255 -9.80 3.96 -15.02
CA VAL A 255 -10.76 4.89 -15.63
C VAL A 255 -10.10 5.67 -16.76
N ASP A 256 -8.93 6.24 -16.48
CA ASP A 256 -8.16 7.09 -17.41
C ASP A 256 -7.68 6.32 -18.65
N GLN A 257 -7.15 5.11 -18.46
CA GLN A 257 -6.75 4.23 -19.56
C GLN A 257 -7.94 3.79 -20.41
N TYR A 258 -9.07 3.49 -19.78
CA TYR A 258 -10.27 3.05 -20.48
C TYR A 258 -10.84 4.20 -21.34
N LEU A 259 -10.86 5.42 -20.81
CA LEU A 259 -11.19 6.64 -21.56
C LEU A 259 -10.27 6.81 -22.78
N SER A 260 -8.95 6.76 -22.56
CA SER A 260 -7.95 6.97 -23.62
C SER A 260 -8.09 5.95 -24.76
N LYS A 261 -8.34 4.68 -24.44
CA LYS A 261 -8.60 3.63 -25.43
C LYS A 261 -9.86 3.88 -26.25
N ILE A 262 -10.92 4.36 -25.61
CA ILE A 262 -12.17 4.64 -26.30
C ILE A 262 -12.03 5.86 -27.21
N GLN A 263 -11.33 6.91 -26.77
CA GLN A 263 -11.09 8.10 -27.59
C GLN A 263 -10.27 7.79 -28.84
N THR A 264 -9.24 6.94 -28.73
CA THR A 264 -8.39 6.54 -29.86
C THR A 264 -9.08 5.60 -30.85
N GLN A 265 -10.07 4.82 -30.43
CA GLN A 265 -10.79 3.85 -31.28
C GLN A 265 -12.01 4.42 -32.01
N ASN A 266 -12.46 5.64 -31.67
CA ASN A 266 -13.68 6.18 -32.25
C ASN A 266 -13.40 7.06 -33.46
N GLU A 267 -13.79 6.58 -34.65
CA GLU A 267 -14.06 7.49 -35.77
C GLU A 267 -15.18 8.49 -35.38
N PRO A 268 -15.06 9.78 -35.74
CA PRO A 268 -15.89 10.87 -35.23
C PRO A 268 -17.34 10.89 -35.78
N LYS A 269 -17.84 9.79 -36.34
CA LYS A 269 -19.07 9.80 -37.15
C LYS A 269 -20.40 9.79 -36.36
N GLU A 270 -20.40 9.57 -35.04
CA GLU A 270 -21.63 9.53 -34.23
C GLU A 270 -21.62 10.49 -33.04
N LYS A 271 -22.47 11.53 -33.09
CA LYS A 271 -22.61 12.56 -32.03
C LYS A 271 -22.99 12.02 -30.63
N ASN A 272 -23.63 10.84 -30.54
CA ASN A 272 -24.05 10.23 -29.27
C ASN A 272 -23.05 9.22 -28.68
N LYS A 273 -21.93 8.95 -29.36
CA LYS A 273 -20.99 7.90 -28.96
C LYS A 273 -20.21 8.31 -27.70
N PHE A 274 -19.81 9.57 -27.60
CA PHE A 274 -19.05 10.10 -26.46
C PHE A 274 -19.82 9.97 -25.13
N THR A 275 -21.10 10.37 -25.11
CA THR A 275 -21.96 10.26 -23.91
C THR A 275 -22.19 8.81 -23.50
N LYS A 276 -22.40 7.90 -24.46
CA LYS A 276 -22.49 6.46 -24.18
C LYS A 276 -21.18 5.91 -23.59
N ASN A 277 -20.04 6.35 -24.10
CA ASN A 277 -18.73 5.91 -23.60
C ASN A 277 -18.48 6.38 -22.16
N LEU A 278 -18.83 7.63 -21.82
CA LEU A 278 -18.74 8.14 -20.46
C LEU A 278 -19.62 7.34 -19.49
N PHE A 279 -20.85 6.99 -19.91
CA PHE A 279 -21.71 6.10 -19.13
C PHE A 279 -21.05 4.73 -18.93
N LEU A 280 -20.48 4.13 -19.98
CA LEU A 280 -19.83 2.82 -19.88
C LEU A 280 -18.64 2.85 -18.91
N ILE A 281 -17.80 3.88 -19.01
CA ILE A 281 -16.68 4.13 -18.08
C ILE A 281 -17.20 4.18 -16.64
N ARG A 282 -18.26 4.96 -16.40
CA ARG A 282 -18.88 5.07 -15.08
C ARG A 282 -19.37 3.71 -14.58
N SER A 283 -20.19 3.02 -15.36
CA SER A 283 -20.78 1.74 -14.94
C SER A 283 -19.73 0.69 -14.61
N VAL A 284 -18.72 0.52 -15.46
CA VAL A 284 -17.65 -0.46 -15.25
C VAL A 284 -16.82 -0.09 -14.02
N SER A 285 -16.43 1.17 -13.88
CA SER A 285 -15.55 1.61 -12.79
C SER A 285 -16.25 1.62 -11.43
N VAL A 286 -17.54 1.97 -11.40
CA VAL A 286 -18.34 1.92 -10.18
C VAL A 286 -18.61 0.47 -9.77
N GLU A 287 -18.97 -0.41 -10.71
CA GLU A 287 -19.16 -1.84 -10.41
C GLU A 287 -17.86 -2.46 -9.87
N SER A 288 -16.73 -2.09 -10.47
CA SER A 288 -15.38 -2.47 -10.06
C SER A 288 -15.03 -2.08 -8.63
N ALA A 289 -15.24 -0.82 -8.27
CA ALA A 289 -15.03 -0.34 -6.91
C ALA A 289 -15.94 -1.07 -5.90
N ILE A 290 -17.23 -1.27 -6.21
CA ILE A 290 -18.17 -1.95 -5.30
C ILE A 290 -17.84 -3.43 -5.12
N ARG A 291 -17.43 -4.15 -6.18
CA ARG A 291 -16.97 -5.54 -6.06
C ARG A 291 -15.78 -5.66 -5.11
N THR A 292 -14.88 -4.69 -5.16
CA THR A 292 -13.69 -4.66 -4.31
C THR A 292 -14.07 -4.36 -2.85
N ILE A 293 -15.02 -3.44 -2.62
CA ILE A 293 -15.59 -3.21 -1.28
C ILE A 293 -16.27 -4.49 -0.76
N LYS A 294 -17.02 -5.20 -1.62
CA LYS A 294 -17.67 -6.48 -1.27
C LYS A 294 -16.68 -7.56 -0.90
N GLU A 295 -15.61 -7.74 -1.67
CA GLU A 295 -14.55 -8.70 -1.37
C GLU A 295 -13.90 -8.39 -0.01
N ARG A 296 -13.56 -7.13 0.24
CA ARG A 296 -13.02 -6.69 1.55
C ARG A 296 -14.01 -6.94 2.68
N ALA A 297 -15.29 -6.65 2.47
CA ALA A 297 -16.34 -6.95 3.45
C ALA A 297 -16.39 -8.45 3.76
N PHE A 298 -16.42 -9.30 2.73
CA PHE A 298 -16.41 -10.76 2.87
C PHE A 298 -15.20 -11.26 3.67
N HIS A 299 -14.01 -10.77 3.33
CA HIS A 299 -12.80 -11.10 4.07
C HIS A 299 -12.91 -10.73 5.54
N MET A 300 -13.40 -9.53 5.87
CA MET A 300 -13.58 -9.08 7.26
C MET A 300 -14.60 -9.90 8.07
N GLN A 301 -15.56 -10.59 7.42
CA GLN A 301 -16.52 -11.45 8.11
C GLN A 301 -15.85 -12.68 8.76
N SER A 302 -14.75 -13.16 8.18
CA SER A 302 -14.05 -14.37 8.65
C SER A 302 -13.40 -14.23 10.03
N GLY A 303 -13.37 -13.01 10.60
CA GLY A 303 -13.16 -12.80 12.04
C GLY A 303 -11.71 -12.75 12.53
N VAL A 304 -10.70 -12.93 11.67
CA VAL A 304 -9.27 -12.89 12.07
C VAL A 304 -8.61 -11.61 11.54
N TYR A 305 -8.89 -10.47 12.19
CA TYR A 305 -8.27 -9.18 11.83
C TYR A 305 -7.87 -8.40 13.06
N HIS A 306 -6.63 -7.89 13.06
CA HIS A 306 -6.17 -6.98 14.09
C HIS A 306 -6.86 -5.62 13.94
N ALA A 307 -6.78 -4.77 14.97
CA ALA A 307 -7.38 -3.43 14.93
C ALA A 307 -6.88 -2.60 13.74
N ILE A 308 -5.60 -2.75 13.38
CA ILE A 308 -4.99 -2.02 12.26
C ILE A 308 -5.54 -2.49 10.91
N ASP A 309 -5.74 -3.79 10.71
CA ASP A 309 -6.32 -4.31 9.46
C ASP A 309 -7.73 -3.77 9.25
N ARG A 310 -8.52 -3.69 10.33
CA ARG A 310 -9.88 -3.13 10.32
C ARG A 310 -9.88 -1.66 9.91
N GLN A 311 -8.95 -0.87 10.44
CA GLN A 311 -8.79 0.53 10.06
C GLN A 311 -8.37 0.67 8.59
N ASN A 312 -7.45 -0.17 8.12
CA ASN A 312 -6.97 -0.18 6.74
C ASN A 312 -8.11 -0.47 5.76
N GLN A 313 -8.95 -1.47 6.07
CA GLN A 313 -10.12 -1.77 5.25
C GLN A 313 -11.10 -0.60 5.21
N GLN A 314 -11.40 0.01 6.36
CA GLN A 314 -12.29 1.18 6.41
C GLN A 314 -11.75 2.36 5.59
N MET A 315 -10.44 2.62 5.64
CA MET A 315 -9.80 3.68 4.86
C MET A 315 -9.94 3.43 3.35
N VAL A 316 -9.72 2.18 2.91
CA VAL A 316 -9.89 1.85 1.49
C VAL A 316 -11.34 1.96 1.05
N VAL A 317 -12.31 1.48 1.84
CA VAL A 317 -13.73 1.61 1.54
C VAL A 317 -14.13 3.07 1.37
N SER A 318 -13.72 3.91 2.32
CA SER A 318 -13.96 5.35 2.26
C SER A 318 -13.36 5.97 0.99
N SER A 319 -12.13 5.60 0.65
CA SER A 319 -11.42 6.05 -0.54
C SER A 319 -12.12 5.62 -1.84
N LEU A 320 -12.62 4.38 -1.90
CA LEU A 320 -13.34 3.85 -3.04
C LEU A 320 -14.72 4.48 -3.21
N ILE A 321 -15.44 4.75 -2.12
CA ILE A 321 -16.72 5.48 -2.17
C ILE A 321 -16.50 6.90 -2.70
N GLN A 322 -15.44 7.59 -2.26
CA GLN A 322 -15.06 8.90 -2.81
C GLN A 322 -14.70 8.80 -4.29
N THR A 323 -13.99 7.75 -4.70
CA THR A 323 -13.64 7.48 -6.11
C THR A 323 -14.89 7.26 -6.95
N ILE A 324 -15.87 6.50 -6.46
CA ILE A 324 -17.19 6.31 -7.11
C ILE A 324 -17.87 7.66 -7.34
N GLY A 325 -17.92 8.51 -6.30
CA GLY A 325 -18.49 9.86 -6.40
C GLY A 325 -17.75 10.72 -7.44
N GLN A 326 -16.42 10.74 -7.37
CA GLN A 326 -15.57 11.50 -8.30
C GLN A 326 -15.79 11.07 -9.76
N VAL A 327 -15.80 9.76 -10.03
CA VAL A 327 -16.02 9.22 -11.38
C VAL A 327 -17.44 9.52 -11.85
N SER A 328 -18.45 9.38 -10.98
CA SER A 328 -19.84 9.70 -11.32
C SER A 328 -19.97 11.15 -11.79
N VAL A 329 -19.50 12.11 -11.00
CA VAL A 329 -19.61 13.54 -11.33
C VAL A 329 -18.85 13.87 -12.61
N ALA A 330 -17.62 13.37 -12.74
CA ALA A 330 -16.78 13.67 -13.90
C ALA A 330 -17.28 13.05 -15.21
N THR A 331 -18.10 12.00 -15.15
CA THR A 331 -18.71 11.36 -16.33
C THR A 331 -20.12 11.87 -16.62
N GLY A 332 -20.57 12.96 -15.97
CA GLY A 332 -21.90 13.54 -16.15
C GLY A 332 -23.02 12.72 -15.47
N GLY A 333 -22.67 11.90 -14.48
CA GLY A 333 -23.60 11.13 -13.67
C GLY A 333 -24.18 11.89 -12.47
N ASP A 334 -24.97 11.16 -11.69
CA ASP A 334 -25.64 11.69 -10.50
C ASP A 334 -24.62 12.02 -9.40
N LYS A 335 -24.71 13.24 -8.83
CA LYS A 335 -23.93 13.67 -7.67
C LYS A 335 -24.29 12.87 -6.41
N ASP A 336 -25.52 12.39 -6.33
CA ASP A 336 -26.04 11.59 -5.23
C ASP A 336 -25.97 10.07 -5.51
N LEU A 337 -25.17 9.63 -6.50
CA LEU A 337 -25.02 8.21 -6.84
C LEU A 337 -24.70 7.34 -5.61
N CYS A 338 -23.79 7.79 -4.75
CA CYS A 338 -23.43 7.04 -3.54
C CYS A 338 -24.61 6.91 -2.56
N LYS A 339 -25.48 7.92 -2.45
CA LYS A 339 -26.71 7.86 -1.62
C LYS A 339 -27.72 6.92 -2.25
N ARG A 340 -27.92 7.01 -3.57
CA ARG A 340 -28.82 6.15 -4.35
C ARG A 340 -28.44 4.67 -4.21
N LEU A 341 -27.14 4.37 -4.24
CA LEU A 341 -26.60 3.02 -4.04
C LEU A 341 -26.46 2.63 -2.55
N ARG A 342 -26.93 3.46 -1.61
CA ARG A 342 -26.84 3.23 -0.15
C ARG A 342 -25.41 3.01 0.37
N LEU A 343 -24.42 3.54 -0.34
CA LEU A 343 -23.02 3.52 0.07
C LEU A 343 -22.70 4.64 1.07
N VAL A 344 -23.58 5.64 1.18
CA VAL A 344 -23.54 6.67 2.21
C VAL A 344 -24.94 6.86 2.78
N ASN A 345 -25.03 7.21 4.06
CA ASN A 345 -26.30 7.52 4.72
C ASN A 345 -26.79 8.95 4.39
N ARG A 346 -27.99 9.31 4.87
CA ARG A 346 -28.59 10.63 4.64
C ARG A 346 -27.79 11.80 5.20
N TYR A 347 -26.95 11.55 6.21
CA TYR A 347 -26.08 12.52 6.88
C TYR A 347 -24.67 12.58 6.27
N GLY A 348 -24.41 11.81 5.20
CA GLY A 348 -23.11 11.77 4.53
C GLY A 348 -22.09 10.80 5.16
N GLY A 349 -22.49 9.99 6.14
CA GLY A 349 -21.64 8.94 6.70
C GLY A 349 -21.46 7.78 5.72
N ASN A 350 -20.22 7.39 5.45
CA ASN A 350 -19.87 6.29 4.55
C ASN A 350 -20.29 4.93 5.11
N LEU A 351 -20.52 3.97 4.21
CA LEU A 351 -20.62 2.56 4.55
C LEU A 351 -19.41 2.16 5.40
N THR A 352 -19.68 1.48 6.51
CA THR A 352 -18.67 1.13 7.51
C THR A 352 -18.37 -0.37 7.44
N LEU A 353 -17.12 -0.70 7.13
CA LEU A 353 -16.50 -2.02 7.24
C LEU A 353 -15.39 -1.95 8.29
N SER A 354 -15.73 -1.71 9.56
CA SER A 354 -14.74 -1.61 10.65
C SER A 354 -14.75 -2.82 11.59
N THR A 355 -15.77 -3.66 11.53
CA THR A 355 -15.92 -4.87 12.35
C THR A 355 -16.55 -5.99 11.53
N ALA A 356 -16.43 -7.24 11.98
CA ALA A 356 -17.13 -8.37 11.36
C ALA A 356 -18.65 -8.15 11.31
N ALA A 357 -19.23 -7.56 12.36
CA ALA A 357 -20.66 -7.24 12.41
C ALA A 357 -21.07 -6.19 11.37
N THR A 358 -20.33 -5.08 11.28
CA THR A 358 -20.62 -4.04 10.28
C THR A 358 -20.35 -4.52 8.86
N ALA A 359 -19.33 -5.36 8.66
CA ALA A 359 -19.04 -5.98 7.36
C ALA A 359 -20.17 -6.92 6.93
N THR A 360 -20.68 -7.76 7.82
CA THR A 360 -21.86 -8.60 7.56
C THR A 360 -23.10 -7.78 7.26
N GLY A 361 -23.36 -6.74 8.07
CA GLY A 361 -24.46 -5.83 7.82
C GLY A 361 -24.37 -5.05 6.50
N SER A 362 -23.16 -4.87 5.96
CA SER A 362 -22.92 -4.13 4.72
C SER A 362 -23.18 -4.93 3.44
N LEU A 363 -23.01 -6.26 3.48
CA LEU A 363 -23.03 -7.10 2.28
C LEU A 363 -24.33 -7.00 1.47
N PRO A 364 -25.53 -7.01 2.10
CA PRO A 364 -26.78 -6.88 1.34
C PRO A 364 -26.84 -5.57 0.55
N PHE A 365 -26.37 -4.46 1.12
CA PHE A 365 -26.34 -3.16 0.44
C PHE A 365 -25.38 -3.17 -0.76
N LEU A 366 -24.25 -3.87 -0.65
CA LEU A 366 -23.28 -4.01 -1.74
C LEU A 366 -23.83 -4.90 -2.86
N GLU A 367 -24.56 -5.96 -2.52
CA GLU A 367 -25.23 -6.84 -3.48
C GLU A 367 -26.33 -6.10 -4.24
N ASP A 368 -27.20 -5.39 -3.53
CA ASP A 368 -28.24 -4.54 -4.12
C ASP A 368 -27.63 -3.51 -5.08
N ALA A 369 -26.56 -2.82 -4.66
CA ALA A 369 -25.89 -1.82 -5.49
C ALA A 369 -25.30 -2.43 -6.76
N LEU A 370 -24.69 -3.63 -6.68
CA LEU A 370 -24.18 -4.35 -7.84
C LEU A 370 -25.31 -4.77 -8.79
N GLU A 371 -26.43 -5.27 -8.26
CA GLU A 371 -27.58 -5.63 -9.09
C GLU A 371 -28.14 -4.43 -9.85
N VAL A 372 -28.28 -3.28 -9.18
CA VAL A 372 -28.76 -2.04 -9.80
C VAL A 372 -27.82 -1.64 -10.94
N LEU A 373 -26.51 -1.62 -10.72
CA LEU A 373 -25.54 -1.25 -11.75
C LEU A 373 -25.49 -2.24 -12.92
N GLN A 374 -25.68 -3.54 -12.66
CA GLN A 374 -25.72 -4.56 -13.69
C GLN A 374 -27.00 -4.46 -14.54
N LYS A 375 -28.14 -4.17 -13.91
CA LYS A 375 -29.41 -3.90 -14.61
C LYS A 375 -29.29 -2.64 -15.47
N GLU A 376 -28.73 -1.56 -14.92
CA GLU A 376 -28.44 -0.33 -15.67
C GLU A 376 -27.53 -0.63 -16.87
N ARG A 377 -26.38 -1.31 -16.66
CA ARG A 377 -25.45 -1.61 -17.74
C ARG A 377 -26.10 -2.43 -18.86
N LYS A 378 -26.86 -3.48 -18.55
CA LYS A 378 -27.55 -4.32 -19.55
C LYS A 378 -28.55 -3.52 -20.38
N LEU A 379 -29.18 -2.49 -19.80
CA LEU A 379 -30.12 -1.63 -20.51
C LEU A 379 -29.45 -0.74 -21.55
N TYR A 380 -28.22 -0.27 -21.28
CA TYR A 380 -27.48 0.62 -22.19
C TYR A 380 -26.46 -0.10 -23.09
N PHE A 381 -26.02 -1.31 -22.72
CA PHE A 381 -25.09 -2.16 -23.46
C PHE A 381 -25.54 -3.64 -23.36
N PRO A 382 -26.55 -4.05 -24.15
CA PRO A 382 -27.06 -5.41 -24.17
C PRO A 382 -26.06 -6.45 -24.68
#